data_AF-A0A6A6G6W7-F1
#
_entry.id   AF-A0A6A6G6W7-F1
#
_cell.length_a   1.000
_cell.length_b   1.000
_cell.length_c   1.000
_cell.angle_alpha   90.00
_cell.angle_beta   90.00
_cell.angle_gamma   90.00
#
_symmetry.space_group_name_H-M   'P 1'
#
loop_
_entity.id
_entity.type
_entity.pdbx_description
1 polymer ?
#
loop_
_entity_poly.entity_id
_entity_poly.type
_entity_poly.pdbx_seq_one_letter_code
_entity_poly.pdbx_strand_id
1 'polypeptide(L)'
;MLSDPAKQGSRNSIISQLVLNSDSHLSGSKSAGLTETEVFGNLFVFTAAGFDTTANALQFAIVLLAIHSDLQAWLYEEFLSIIRPYENNTEASDDIEYAAIYPRAIRCQAFLMEVLRVHPPVVHSMRINKSGKTQMIKTSKHTIHVPINTTIYTDSNSVQTDPKVWRGLNLPNFNGQTGVDVIETPEDVVERTQDEYRFRPGRWVMDDNTLFKPPPGSFLPFAAGPRICPGQKMAQVEFVGVIMTLLRRFKIVPNSRHGETEMETKNRMQSILDDVRSELTIVMQRMNELDLRWEQRV
;
A
#
# COMPACT_ATOMS: atom_id res chain seq x y z
N MET A 1 5.04 -34.09 -26.18
CA MET A 1 3.90 -33.16 -26.30
C MET A 1 4.11 -32.07 -25.27
N LEU A 2 4.71 -30.95 -25.69
CA LEU A 2 4.90 -29.78 -24.85
C LEU A 2 3.53 -29.12 -24.67
N SER A 3 3.08 -28.97 -23.43
CA SER A 3 1.84 -28.26 -23.11
C SER A 3 2.01 -26.78 -23.45
N ASP A 4 1.10 -26.26 -24.25
CA ASP A 4 1.02 -24.86 -24.65
C ASP A 4 0.87 -23.96 -23.38
N PRO A 5 1.85 -23.10 -23.05
CA PRO A 5 1.81 -22.28 -21.83
C PRO A 5 0.61 -21.33 -21.78
N ALA A 6 0.09 -20.90 -22.93
CA ALA A 6 -1.13 -20.08 -23.00
C ALA A 6 -2.38 -20.85 -22.50
N LYS A 7 -2.45 -22.17 -22.73
CA LYS A 7 -3.51 -23.03 -22.19
C LYS A 7 -3.38 -23.29 -20.69
N GLN A 8 -2.17 -23.16 -20.14
CA GLN A 8 -1.91 -23.40 -18.72
C GLN A 8 -2.25 -22.16 -17.86
N GLY A 9 -1.99 -20.95 -18.36
CA GLY A 9 -2.46 -19.70 -17.74
C GLY A 9 -3.98 -19.56 -17.71
N SER A 10 -4.67 -20.04 -18.76
CA SER A 10 -6.14 -20.03 -18.85
C SER A 10 -6.85 -20.86 -17.78
N ARG A 11 -6.24 -21.92 -17.23
CA ARG A 11 -6.87 -22.74 -16.17
C ARG A 11 -6.71 -22.18 -14.75
N ASN A 12 -5.83 -21.21 -14.56
CA ASN A 12 -5.47 -20.69 -13.24
C ASN A 12 -5.99 -19.26 -12.96
N SER A 13 -6.80 -18.69 -13.86
CA SER A 13 -7.41 -17.38 -13.61
C SER A 13 -8.53 -17.47 -12.56
N ILE A 14 -8.80 -16.38 -11.84
CA ILE A 14 -9.91 -16.29 -10.89
C ILE A 14 -11.24 -16.65 -11.57
N ILE A 15 -11.45 -16.19 -12.80
CA ILE A 15 -12.66 -16.48 -13.58
C ILE A 15 -12.77 -17.98 -13.84
N SER A 16 -11.68 -18.62 -14.26
CA SER A 16 -11.64 -20.06 -14.50
C SER A 16 -11.92 -20.86 -13.23
N GLN A 17 -11.41 -20.42 -12.09
CA GLN A 17 -11.69 -21.03 -10.79
C GLN A 17 -13.16 -20.84 -10.37
N LEU A 18 -13.75 -19.66 -10.59
CA LEU A 18 -15.18 -19.42 -10.32
C LEU A 18 -16.07 -20.31 -11.18
N VAL A 19 -15.75 -20.47 -12.48
CA VAL A 19 -16.49 -21.35 -13.40
C VAL A 19 -16.34 -22.82 -12.99
N LEU A 20 -15.13 -23.29 -12.67
CA LEU A 20 -14.89 -24.65 -12.21
C LEU A 20 -15.67 -24.99 -10.93
N ASN A 21 -15.77 -24.02 -10.00
CA ASN A 21 -16.55 -24.19 -8.78
C ASN A 21 -18.06 -24.06 -9.01
N SER A 22 -18.51 -23.36 -10.06
CA SER A 22 -19.91 -23.39 -10.53
C SER A 22 -20.28 -24.76 -11.10
N ASP A 23 -19.38 -25.41 -11.86
CA ASP A 23 -19.64 -26.73 -12.47
C ASP A 23 -19.73 -27.86 -11.43
N SER A 24 -19.11 -27.68 -10.25
CA SER A 24 -19.24 -28.63 -9.14
C SER A 24 -20.68 -28.80 -8.64
N HIS A 25 -21.57 -27.84 -8.95
CA HIS A 25 -23.00 -27.91 -8.68
C HIS A 25 -23.73 -28.96 -9.53
N LEU A 26 -23.16 -29.36 -10.67
CA LEU A 26 -23.75 -30.31 -11.64
C LEU A 26 -23.32 -31.77 -11.40
N SER A 27 -22.29 -32.02 -10.58
CA SER A 27 -21.66 -33.35 -10.43
C SER A 27 -22.08 -34.13 -9.17
N GLY A 28 -23.10 -33.67 -8.43
CA GLY A 28 -23.64 -34.40 -7.27
C GLY A 28 -22.71 -34.48 -6.04
N SER A 29 -21.61 -33.71 -6.03
CA SER A 29 -20.76 -33.53 -4.86
C SER A 29 -21.50 -32.72 -3.78
N LYS A 30 -21.30 -33.08 -2.49
CA LYS A 30 -21.93 -32.42 -1.33
C LYS A 30 -21.46 -30.97 -1.06
N SER A 31 -20.59 -30.40 -1.90
CA SER A 31 -20.26 -28.96 -1.84
C SER A 31 -21.21 -28.19 -2.74
N ALA A 32 -22.04 -27.31 -2.16
CA ALA A 32 -22.80 -26.34 -2.93
C ALA A 32 -21.82 -25.51 -3.79
N GLY A 33 -21.94 -25.61 -5.11
CA GLY A 33 -21.19 -24.76 -6.04
C GLY A 33 -21.69 -23.33 -5.98
N LEU A 34 -21.06 -22.43 -6.75
CA LEU A 34 -21.58 -21.07 -6.92
C LEU A 34 -22.68 -21.06 -7.98
N THR A 35 -23.76 -20.32 -7.73
CA THR A 35 -24.75 -19.99 -8.77
C THR A 35 -24.17 -19.00 -9.78
N GLU A 36 -24.76 -18.93 -10.98
CA GLU A 36 -24.35 -17.98 -12.01
C GLU A 36 -24.39 -16.52 -11.49
N THR A 37 -25.43 -16.16 -10.72
CA THR A 37 -25.53 -14.84 -10.10
C THR A 37 -24.42 -14.59 -9.08
N GLU A 38 -24.03 -15.59 -8.29
CA GLU A 38 -22.89 -15.48 -7.37
C GLU A 38 -21.56 -15.36 -8.12
N VAL A 39 -21.38 -16.06 -9.25
CA VAL A 39 -20.19 -15.92 -10.09
C VAL A 39 -20.07 -14.48 -10.60
N PHE A 40 -21.13 -13.94 -11.20
CA PHE A 40 -21.13 -12.55 -11.68
C PHE A 40 -20.96 -11.54 -10.54
N GLY A 41 -21.59 -11.78 -9.39
CA GLY A 41 -21.43 -10.93 -8.20
C GLY A 41 -20.00 -10.92 -7.67
N ASN A 42 -19.36 -12.09 -7.56
CA ASN A 42 -17.96 -12.18 -7.14
C ASN A 42 -17.03 -11.51 -8.16
N LEU A 43 -17.26 -11.70 -9.46
CA LEU A 43 -16.46 -11.05 -10.51
C LEU A 43 -16.55 -9.52 -10.40
N PHE A 44 -17.76 -8.98 -10.27
CA PHE A 44 -17.97 -7.55 -10.07
C PHE A 44 -17.26 -7.03 -8.82
N VAL A 45 -17.39 -7.74 -7.69
CA VAL A 45 -16.73 -7.35 -6.44
C VAL A 45 -15.20 -7.34 -6.58
N PHE A 46 -14.60 -8.35 -7.21
CA PHE A 46 -13.15 -8.39 -7.41
C PHE A 46 -12.66 -7.26 -8.32
N THR A 47 -13.37 -6.97 -9.40
CA THR A 47 -13.02 -5.88 -10.32
C THR A 47 -13.19 -4.51 -9.66
N ALA A 48 -14.36 -4.24 -9.07
CA ALA A 48 -14.65 -2.94 -8.47
C ALA A 48 -13.77 -2.66 -7.24
N ALA A 49 -13.62 -3.63 -6.34
CA ALA A 49 -12.81 -3.45 -5.13
C ALA A 49 -11.31 -3.32 -5.42
N GLY A 50 -10.81 -4.01 -6.45
CA GLY A 50 -9.41 -3.97 -6.85
C GLY A 50 -9.02 -2.72 -7.64
N PHE A 51 -9.96 -2.10 -8.36
CA PHE A 51 -9.70 -0.96 -9.24
C PHE A 51 -9.46 0.34 -8.45
N ASP A 52 -10.49 0.85 -7.76
CA ASP A 52 -10.41 2.17 -7.11
C ASP A 52 -9.35 2.21 -5.99
N THR A 53 -9.21 1.13 -5.22
CA THR A 53 -8.26 1.09 -4.09
C THR A 53 -6.81 1.15 -4.54
N THR A 54 -6.46 0.37 -5.58
CA THR A 54 -5.09 0.33 -6.12
C THR A 54 -4.77 1.59 -6.89
N ALA A 55 -5.72 2.10 -7.70
CA ALA A 55 -5.55 3.34 -8.44
C ALA A 55 -5.27 4.52 -7.51
N ASN A 56 -6.04 4.68 -6.43
CA ASN A 56 -5.83 5.76 -5.47
C ASN A 56 -4.48 5.62 -4.75
N ALA A 57 -4.11 4.41 -4.30
CA ALA A 57 -2.80 4.19 -3.70
C ALA A 57 -1.64 4.60 -4.64
N LEU A 58 -1.74 4.23 -5.94
CA LEU A 58 -0.76 4.63 -6.95
C LEU A 58 -0.75 6.15 -7.21
N GLN A 59 -1.90 6.81 -7.20
CA GLN A 59 -1.98 8.27 -7.38
C GLN A 59 -1.27 9.01 -6.25
N PHE A 60 -1.55 8.67 -4.99
CA PHE A 60 -0.83 9.24 -3.83
C PHE A 60 0.67 8.99 -3.96
N ALA A 61 1.06 7.75 -4.32
CA ALA A 61 2.45 7.38 -4.51
C ALA A 61 3.16 8.22 -5.59
N ILE A 62 2.51 8.44 -6.75
CA ILE A 62 3.08 9.22 -7.85
C ILE A 62 3.32 10.68 -7.43
N VAL A 63 2.36 11.29 -6.73
CA VAL A 63 2.50 12.67 -6.23
C VAL A 63 3.62 12.76 -5.18
N LEU A 64 3.66 11.82 -4.24
CA LEU A 64 4.73 11.72 -3.24
C LEU A 64 6.11 11.60 -3.88
N LEU A 65 6.25 10.76 -4.92
CA LEU A 65 7.51 10.65 -5.66
C LEU A 65 7.89 11.93 -6.40
N ALA A 66 6.90 12.68 -6.89
CA ALA A 66 7.15 13.94 -7.57
C ALA A 66 7.68 15.02 -6.62
N ILE A 67 7.14 15.11 -5.40
CA ILE A 67 7.54 16.13 -4.41
C ILE A 67 8.80 15.73 -3.61
N HIS A 68 9.09 14.44 -3.48
CA HIS A 68 10.27 13.89 -2.79
C HIS A 68 11.29 13.29 -3.77
N SER A 69 12.13 14.14 -4.36
CA SER A 69 13.15 13.71 -5.32
C SER A 69 14.21 12.78 -4.72
N ASP A 70 14.50 12.96 -3.43
CA ASP A 70 15.38 12.12 -2.62
C ASP A 70 14.81 10.71 -2.45
N LEU A 71 13.52 10.60 -2.13
CA LEU A 71 12.82 9.32 -2.07
C LEU A 71 12.84 8.61 -3.44
N GLN A 72 12.61 9.36 -4.50
CA GLN A 72 12.64 8.83 -5.85
C GLN A 72 14.02 8.29 -6.24
N ALA A 73 15.10 8.96 -5.82
CA ALA A 73 16.47 8.48 -5.99
C ALA A 73 16.73 7.22 -5.16
N TRP A 74 16.28 7.19 -3.89
CA TRP A 74 16.42 6.05 -2.99
C TRP A 74 15.76 4.77 -3.51
N LEU A 75 14.58 4.88 -4.13
CA LEU A 75 13.92 3.75 -4.80
C LEU A 75 14.60 3.35 -6.12
N TYR A 76 15.10 4.34 -6.87
CA TYR A 76 15.79 4.09 -8.12
C TYR A 76 17.12 3.32 -7.94
N GLU A 77 17.85 3.59 -6.86
CA GLU A 77 19.04 2.80 -6.48
C GLU A 77 18.72 1.32 -6.26
N GLU A 78 17.59 1.01 -5.60
CA GLU A 78 17.15 -0.38 -5.44
C GLU A 78 16.80 -0.99 -6.80
N PHE A 79 16.08 -0.26 -7.65
CA PHE A 79 15.81 -0.69 -9.01
C PHE A 79 17.11 -1.06 -9.76
N LEU A 80 18.13 -0.19 -9.72
CA LEU A 80 19.44 -0.45 -10.34
C LEU A 80 20.11 -1.71 -9.75
N SER A 81 19.98 -1.94 -8.45
CA SER A 81 20.58 -3.11 -7.80
C SER A 81 19.91 -4.44 -8.18
N ILE A 82 18.60 -4.41 -8.47
CA ILE A 82 17.80 -5.61 -8.75
C ILE A 82 17.75 -5.89 -10.24
N ILE A 83 17.42 -4.90 -11.06
CA ILE A 83 17.03 -5.09 -12.47
C ILE A 83 18.21 -4.95 -13.43
N ARG A 84 19.14 -4.01 -13.18
CA ARG A 84 20.29 -3.76 -14.07
C ARG A 84 21.14 -5.01 -14.34
N PRO A 85 21.38 -5.92 -13.38
CA PRO A 85 22.11 -7.17 -13.65
C PRO A 85 21.42 -8.07 -14.69
N TYR A 86 20.09 -8.02 -14.79
CA TYR A 86 19.33 -8.80 -15.76
C TYR A 86 19.28 -8.12 -17.14
N GLU A 87 19.24 -6.79 -17.21
CA GLU A 87 19.27 -6.05 -18.49
C GLU A 87 20.58 -6.28 -19.27
N ASN A 88 21.69 -6.49 -18.56
CA ASN A 88 22.97 -6.79 -19.19
C ASN A 88 23.08 -8.25 -19.68
N ASN A 89 22.10 -9.11 -19.37
CA ASN A 89 22.01 -10.48 -19.86
C ASN A 89 20.92 -10.56 -20.94
N THR A 90 21.34 -10.47 -22.20
CA THR A 90 20.47 -10.41 -23.39
C THR A 90 19.58 -11.64 -23.63
N GLU A 91 19.73 -12.72 -22.86
CA GLU A 91 18.91 -13.93 -22.96
C GLU A 91 17.71 -13.97 -21.98
N ALA A 92 17.56 -12.96 -21.10
CA ALA A 92 16.57 -12.97 -20.01
C ALA A 92 15.64 -11.74 -19.95
N SER A 93 15.61 -10.88 -20.99
CA SER A 93 15.01 -9.54 -20.89
C SER A 93 13.49 -9.53 -20.71
N ASP A 94 12.78 -10.58 -21.16
CA ASP A 94 11.33 -10.55 -21.29
C ASP A 94 10.59 -11.34 -20.20
N ASP A 95 11.29 -12.21 -19.46
CA ASP A 95 10.70 -13.11 -18.46
C ASP A 95 11.40 -13.02 -17.09
N ILE A 96 11.69 -11.81 -16.59
CA ILE A 96 12.06 -11.69 -15.17
C ILE A 96 10.80 -11.95 -14.35
N GLU A 97 10.70 -13.15 -13.81
CA GLU A 97 9.58 -13.55 -12.99
C GLU A 97 9.48 -12.64 -11.76
N TYR A 98 8.29 -12.06 -11.55
CA TYR A 98 7.98 -11.23 -10.39
C TYR A 98 8.43 -11.89 -9.07
N ALA A 99 8.37 -13.21 -8.99
CA ALA A 99 8.79 -14.01 -7.84
C ALA A 99 10.27 -13.79 -7.46
N ALA A 100 11.13 -13.43 -8.42
CA ALA A 100 12.53 -13.11 -8.18
C ALA A 100 12.75 -11.63 -7.80
N ILE A 101 11.92 -10.71 -8.31
CA ILE A 101 12.06 -9.26 -8.09
C ILE A 101 11.47 -8.85 -6.74
N TYR A 102 10.21 -9.19 -6.50
CA TYR A 102 9.45 -8.60 -5.40
C TYR A 102 10.05 -8.86 -4.02
N PRO A 103 10.51 -10.08 -3.67
CA PRO A 103 11.14 -10.31 -2.37
C PRO A 103 12.41 -9.46 -2.13
N ARG A 104 13.06 -9.00 -3.20
CA ARG A 104 14.28 -8.17 -3.13
C ARG A 104 13.98 -6.67 -3.13
N ALA A 105 12.80 -6.26 -3.59
CA ALA A 105 12.36 -4.87 -3.68
C ALA A 105 11.86 -4.33 -2.32
N ILE A 106 12.74 -4.33 -1.32
CA ILE A 106 12.44 -3.99 0.07
C ILE A 106 12.07 -2.51 0.23
N ARG A 107 12.79 -1.60 -0.43
CA ARG A 107 12.52 -0.15 -0.40
C ARG A 107 11.20 0.17 -1.11
N CYS A 108 10.90 -0.48 -2.22
CA CYS A 108 9.61 -0.34 -2.91
C CYS A 108 8.44 -0.88 -2.07
N GLN A 109 8.64 -2.01 -1.39
CA GLN A 109 7.65 -2.52 -0.43
C GLN A 109 7.50 -1.57 0.77
N ALA A 110 8.58 -1.05 1.33
CA ALA A 110 8.57 -0.07 2.41
C ALA A 110 7.82 1.21 1.99
N PHE A 111 8.01 1.67 0.76
CA PHE A 111 7.28 2.78 0.17
C PHE A 111 5.78 2.49 0.08
N LEU A 112 5.37 1.33 -0.45
CA LEU A 112 3.97 0.92 -0.45
C LEU A 112 3.38 0.92 0.98
N MET A 113 4.10 0.33 1.93
CA MET A 113 3.62 0.22 3.31
C MET A 113 3.44 1.60 3.94
N GLU A 114 4.30 2.57 3.64
CA GLU A 114 4.15 3.95 4.11
C GLU A 114 3.01 4.70 3.40
N VAL A 115 2.81 4.50 2.10
CA VAL A 115 1.64 5.03 1.37
C VAL A 115 0.36 4.54 2.01
N LEU A 116 0.26 3.23 2.28
CA LEU A 116 -0.91 2.64 2.93
C LEU A 116 -1.06 3.04 4.40
N ARG A 117 0.02 3.47 5.06
CA ARG A 117 -0.01 3.94 6.45
C ARG A 117 -0.61 5.33 6.55
N VAL A 118 -0.13 6.25 5.72
CA VAL A 118 -0.48 7.69 5.75
C VAL A 118 -1.73 7.98 4.91
N HIS A 119 -1.87 7.31 3.77
CA HIS A 119 -2.99 7.46 2.83
C HIS A 119 -3.68 6.10 2.59
N PRO A 120 -4.27 5.45 3.62
CA PRO A 120 -4.97 4.19 3.42
C PRO A 120 -6.21 4.41 2.54
N PRO A 121 -6.38 3.65 1.43
CA PRO A 121 -7.57 3.75 0.58
C PRO A 121 -8.88 3.64 1.36
N VAL A 122 -8.91 2.83 2.42
CA VAL A 122 -10.05 2.65 3.32
C VAL A 122 -9.67 3.08 4.73
N VAL A 123 -10.30 4.15 5.23
CA VAL A 123 -9.99 4.78 6.53
C VAL A 123 -10.69 4.14 7.72
N HIS A 124 -11.71 3.32 7.48
CA HIS A 124 -12.34 2.56 8.55
C HIS A 124 -12.91 1.21 8.10
N SER A 125 -12.86 0.23 8.99
CA SER A 125 -13.53 -1.06 8.79
C SER A 125 -14.73 -1.19 9.71
N MET A 126 -15.89 -1.52 9.14
CA MET A 126 -17.12 -1.75 9.91
C MET A 126 -17.23 -3.22 10.35
N ARG A 127 -17.72 -3.43 11.58
CA ARG A 127 -18.11 -4.74 12.13
C ARG A 127 -19.46 -4.58 12.85
N ILE A 128 -20.30 -5.61 12.81
CA ILE A 128 -21.61 -5.60 13.49
C ILE A 128 -21.77 -6.87 14.31
N ASN A 129 -22.17 -6.75 15.57
CA ASN A 129 -22.54 -7.91 16.37
C ASN A 129 -23.89 -8.47 15.91
N LYS A 130 -23.86 -9.57 15.14
CA LYS A 130 -25.05 -10.30 14.68
C LYS A 130 -25.25 -11.66 15.36
N SER A 131 -24.56 -11.95 16.48
CA SER A 131 -24.60 -13.29 17.10
C SER A 131 -25.85 -13.58 17.95
N GLY A 132 -26.90 -12.77 17.90
CA GLY A 132 -28.12 -12.99 18.69
C GLY A 132 -28.01 -12.68 20.19
N LYS A 133 -26.82 -12.30 20.68
CA LYS A 133 -26.53 -12.02 22.09
C LYS A 133 -25.40 -11.00 22.24
N THR A 134 -25.31 -10.38 23.40
CA THR A 134 -24.17 -9.52 23.77
C THR A 134 -22.87 -10.31 23.69
N GLN A 135 -21.88 -9.75 22.99
CA GLN A 135 -20.52 -10.27 22.95
C GLN A 135 -19.65 -9.57 23.99
N MET A 136 -18.71 -10.31 24.58
CA MET A 136 -17.73 -9.76 25.52
C MET A 136 -16.35 -9.77 24.88
N ILE A 137 -15.74 -8.60 24.77
CA ILE A 137 -14.36 -8.44 24.30
C ILE A 137 -13.49 -8.14 25.51
N LYS A 138 -12.61 -9.08 25.86
CA LYS A 138 -11.62 -8.87 26.93
C LYS A 138 -10.40 -8.13 26.36
N THR A 139 -10.10 -6.96 26.90
CA THR A 139 -8.86 -6.23 26.62
C THR A 139 -7.89 -6.40 27.79
N SER A 140 -6.67 -5.88 27.66
CA SER A 140 -5.69 -5.86 28.75
C SER A 140 -6.10 -5.00 29.95
N LYS A 141 -7.09 -4.11 29.79
CA LYS A 141 -7.52 -3.15 30.83
C LYS A 141 -8.96 -3.33 31.30
N HIS A 142 -9.85 -3.76 30.42
CA HIS A 142 -11.29 -3.85 30.72
C HIS A 142 -11.98 -4.91 29.86
N THR A 143 -13.19 -5.29 30.28
CA THR A 143 -14.09 -6.08 29.43
C THR A 143 -15.09 -5.14 28.78
N ILE A 144 -15.16 -5.16 27.46
CA ILE A 144 -16.17 -4.41 26.69
C ILE A 144 -17.34 -5.34 26.42
N HIS A 145 -18.55 -4.90 26.76
CA HIS A 145 -19.78 -5.58 26.39
C HIS A 145 -20.33 -4.92 25.13
N VAL A 146 -20.51 -5.70 24.06
CA VAL A 146 -21.00 -5.26 22.77
C VAL A 146 -22.40 -5.85 22.57
N PRO A 147 -23.48 -5.09 22.79
CA PRO A 147 -24.85 -5.55 22.58
C PRO A 147 -25.09 -6.04 21.15
N ILE A 148 -26.15 -6.83 20.97
CA ILE A 148 -26.62 -7.23 19.63
C ILE A 148 -26.89 -5.99 18.78
N ASN A 149 -26.63 -6.08 17.47
CA ASN A 149 -26.81 -5.02 16.48
C ASN A 149 -25.97 -3.75 16.72
N THR A 150 -24.96 -3.82 17.59
CA THR A 150 -23.98 -2.73 17.73
C THR A 150 -23.02 -2.75 16.55
N THR A 151 -22.88 -1.60 15.89
CA THR A 151 -21.89 -1.36 14.83
C THR A 151 -20.63 -0.77 15.46
N ILE A 152 -19.48 -1.32 15.10
CA ILE A 152 -18.15 -0.88 15.52
C ILE A 152 -17.38 -0.49 14.27
N TYR A 153 -16.77 0.70 14.29
CA TYR A 153 -15.82 1.14 13.29
C TYR A 153 -14.42 1.05 13.86
N THR A 154 -13.52 0.40 13.14
CA THR A 154 -12.08 0.46 13.40
C THR A 154 -11.50 1.58 12.55
N ASP A 155 -11.08 2.66 13.19
CA ASP A 155 -10.38 3.78 12.55
C ASP A 155 -8.93 3.37 12.25
N SER A 156 -8.62 3.13 10.97
CA SER A 156 -7.28 2.73 10.57
C SER A 156 -6.29 3.89 10.67
N ASN A 157 -6.72 5.14 10.44
CA ASN A 157 -5.85 6.31 10.50
C ASN A 157 -5.29 6.50 11.91
N SER A 158 -6.16 6.51 12.92
CA SER A 158 -5.74 6.68 14.32
C SER A 158 -4.79 5.57 14.77
N VAL A 159 -5.04 4.33 14.35
CA VAL A 159 -4.21 3.17 14.69
C VAL A 159 -2.85 3.22 13.99
N GLN A 160 -2.83 3.61 12.72
CA GLN A 160 -1.63 3.70 11.87
C GLN A 160 -0.79 4.95 12.13
N THR A 161 -1.27 5.83 13.01
CA THR A 161 -0.57 7.04 13.48
C THR A 161 -0.45 7.06 15.01
N ASP A 162 -0.69 5.95 15.72
CA ASP A 162 -0.47 5.89 17.18
C ASP A 162 1.02 6.18 17.47
N PRO A 163 1.35 7.28 18.18
CA PRO A 163 2.73 7.65 18.43
C PRO A 163 3.49 6.61 19.28
N LYS A 164 2.78 5.75 20.03
CA LYS A 164 3.42 4.67 20.80
C LYS A 164 4.04 3.58 19.92
N VAL A 165 3.56 3.45 18.69
CA VAL A 165 4.05 2.45 17.73
C VAL A 165 4.92 3.11 16.67
N TRP A 166 4.50 4.25 16.16
CA TRP A 166 5.04 4.81 14.93
C TRP A 166 6.06 5.93 15.15
N ARG A 167 5.97 6.69 16.25
CA ARG A 167 6.84 7.85 16.44
C ARG A 167 8.29 7.42 16.59
N GLY A 168 9.13 7.95 15.70
CA GLY A 168 10.58 7.76 15.72
C GLY A 168 11.06 6.33 15.47
N LEU A 169 10.19 5.48 14.94
CA LEU A 169 10.54 4.12 14.53
C LEU A 169 11.66 4.16 13.49
N ASN A 170 12.79 3.50 13.78
CA ASN A 170 14.00 3.52 12.94
C ASN A 170 14.48 4.94 12.59
N LEU A 171 14.22 5.92 13.46
CA LEU A 171 14.78 7.26 13.32
C LEU A 171 16.11 7.33 14.09
N PRO A 172 17.23 7.68 13.45
CA PRO A 172 18.50 7.82 14.14
C PRO A 172 18.39 8.74 15.35
N ASN A 173 19.04 8.35 16.45
CA ASN A 173 19.12 9.08 17.71
C ASN A 173 17.77 9.30 18.43
N PHE A 174 16.66 8.72 17.98
CA PHE A 174 15.36 8.89 18.63
C PHE A 174 15.40 8.21 20.00
N ASN A 175 15.11 8.96 21.06
CA ASN A 175 15.33 8.58 22.47
C ASN A 175 16.80 8.49 22.93
N GLY A 176 17.72 9.25 22.33
CA GLY A 176 19.06 9.48 22.91
C GLY A 176 20.05 8.32 22.79
N GLN A 177 19.84 7.38 21.87
CA GLN A 177 20.78 6.30 21.58
C GLN A 177 21.52 6.55 20.26
N THR A 178 22.48 7.48 20.24
CA THR A 178 23.91 7.24 19.97
C THR A 178 24.71 8.46 20.46
N GLY A 179 25.88 8.22 21.05
CA GLY A 179 26.65 9.19 21.85
C GLY A 179 27.42 10.23 21.04
N VAL A 180 26.72 11.18 20.45
CA VAL A 180 27.31 12.45 19.99
C VAL A 180 26.34 13.56 20.35
N ASP A 181 26.82 14.60 21.04
CA ASP A 181 26.09 15.83 21.33
C ASP A 181 25.72 16.53 20.01
N VAL A 182 24.60 16.12 19.40
CA VAL A 182 24.01 16.82 18.26
C VAL A 182 23.29 18.04 18.83
N ILE A 183 23.73 19.23 18.47
CA ILE A 183 22.99 20.46 18.74
C ILE A 183 21.68 20.38 17.95
N GLU A 184 20.58 20.07 18.63
CA GLU A 184 19.25 20.00 18.00
C GLU A 184 18.75 21.41 17.69
N THR A 185 18.35 21.66 16.44
CA THR A 185 17.62 22.88 16.09
C THR A 185 16.15 22.78 16.55
N PRO A 186 15.45 23.91 16.76
CA PRO A 186 14.01 23.88 17.03
C PRO A 186 13.21 23.15 15.95
N GLU A 187 13.64 23.23 14.68
CA GLU A 187 13.07 22.42 13.60
C GLU A 187 13.26 20.92 13.88
N ASP A 188 14.47 20.45 14.20
CA ASP A 188 14.77 19.02 14.51
C ASP A 188 13.90 18.46 15.66
N VAL A 189 13.59 19.29 16.66
CA VAL A 189 12.74 18.90 17.80
C VAL A 189 11.27 18.78 17.36
N VAL A 190 10.76 19.70 16.55
CA VAL A 190 9.41 19.60 15.97
C VAL A 190 9.32 18.40 15.02
N GLU A 191 10.38 18.13 14.25
CA GLU A 191 10.46 16.98 13.34
C GLU A 191 10.28 15.64 14.06
N ARG A 192 10.85 15.52 15.26
CA ARG A 192 10.82 14.29 16.07
C ARG A 192 9.51 14.09 16.82
N THR A 193 8.84 15.17 17.22
CA THR A 193 7.65 15.09 18.08
C THR A 193 6.37 14.70 17.34
N GLN A 194 6.38 14.75 16.01
CA GLN A 194 5.24 14.39 15.14
C GLN A 194 5.64 13.45 13.99
N ASP A 195 6.74 12.69 14.14
CA ASP A 195 7.24 11.76 13.11
C ASP A 195 6.18 10.76 12.64
N GLU A 196 5.23 10.36 13.50
CA GLU A 196 4.13 9.45 13.14
C GLU A 196 3.21 9.99 12.02
N TYR A 197 3.14 11.30 11.82
CA TYR A 197 2.36 11.91 10.74
C TYR A 197 3.18 12.14 9.46
N ARG A 198 4.51 12.01 9.55
CA ARG A 198 5.40 12.25 8.42
C ARG A 198 5.45 11.05 7.50
N PHE A 199 5.53 11.33 6.20
CA PHE A 199 5.74 10.33 5.18
C PHE A 199 7.23 9.93 5.15
N ARG A 200 7.59 8.80 5.76
CA ARG A 200 8.98 8.35 5.85
C ARG A 200 9.10 6.84 5.59
N PRO A 201 9.21 6.41 4.32
CA PRO A 201 9.34 5.00 3.96
C PRO A 201 10.48 4.26 4.66
N GLY A 202 11.58 4.96 4.96
CA GLY A 202 12.71 4.40 5.70
C GLY A 202 12.33 3.81 7.07
N ARG A 203 11.19 4.21 7.67
CA ARG A 203 10.72 3.62 8.94
C ARG A 203 10.46 2.12 8.88
N TRP A 204 10.21 1.61 7.68
CA TRP A 204 9.89 0.21 7.44
C TRP A 204 11.12 -0.64 7.17
N VAL A 205 12.28 -0.04 6.92
CA VAL A 205 13.50 -0.77 6.59
C VAL A 205 14.33 -0.94 7.85
N MET A 206 14.65 -2.19 8.18
CA MET A 206 15.50 -2.57 9.31
C MET A 206 16.97 -2.66 8.87
N ASP A 207 17.89 -2.68 9.83
CA ASP A 207 19.35 -2.74 9.57
C ASP A 207 19.78 -3.99 8.77
N ASP A 208 19.04 -5.09 8.89
CA ASP A 208 19.27 -6.34 8.15
C ASP A 208 18.61 -6.33 6.75
N ASN A 209 18.15 -5.17 6.29
CA ASN A 209 17.43 -4.98 5.02
C ASN A 209 16.14 -5.82 4.92
N THR A 210 15.45 -6.03 6.04
CA THR A 210 14.10 -6.61 6.08
C THR A 210 13.03 -5.55 6.40
N LEU A 211 11.77 -5.91 6.15
CA LEU A 211 10.63 -5.05 6.50
C LEU A 211 10.28 -5.18 7.99
N PHE A 212 10.10 -4.04 8.65
CA PHE A 212 9.55 -3.94 9.99
C PHE A 212 8.18 -4.62 10.06
N LYS A 213 7.98 -5.42 11.12
CA LYS A 213 6.73 -6.10 11.40
C LYS A 213 6.03 -5.39 12.55
N PRO A 214 5.02 -4.54 12.28
CA PRO A 214 4.31 -3.83 13.32
C PRO A 214 3.58 -4.80 14.26
N PRO A 215 3.39 -4.42 15.54
CA PRO A 215 2.54 -5.17 16.45
C PRO A 215 1.18 -5.53 15.82
N PRO A 216 0.61 -6.72 16.11
CA PRO A 216 -0.68 -7.11 15.57
C PRO A 216 -1.75 -6.06 15.86
N GLY A 217 -2.43 -5.60 14.82
CA GLY A 217 -3.50 -4.61 14.93
C GLY A 217 -3.06 -3.15 14.94
N SER A 218 -1.76 -2.83 14.85
CA SER A 218 -1.29 -1.44 14.71
C SER A 218 -1.13 -0.97 13.26
N PHE A 219 -1.26 -1.88 12.29
CA PHE A 219 -1.25 -1.59 10.86
C PHE A 219 -2.33 -2.42 10.16
N LEU A 220 -3.32 -1.76 9.54
CA LEU A 220 -4.57 -2.40 9.09
C LEU A 220 -5.05 -1.95 7.69
N PRO A 221 -4.17 -1.68 6.70
CA PRO A 221 -4.64 -1.18 5.40
C PRO A 221 -5.43 -2.24 4.60
N PHE A 222 -5.27 -3.51 4.95
CA PHE A 222 -5.98 -4.65 4.36
C PHE A 222 -6.97 -5.29 5.35
N ALA A 223 -7.31 -4.57 6.44
CA ALA A 223 -8.03 -5.10 7.60
C ALA A 223 -7.31 -6.31 8.25
N ALA A 224 -8.01 -7.03 9.13
CA ALA A 224 -7.50 -8.22 9.80
C ALA A 224 -8.61 -9.25 10.07
N GLY A 225 -8.18 -10.48 10.39
CA GLY A 225 -9.06 -11.60 10.75
C GLY A 225 -9.76 -12.25 9.54
N PRO A 226 -10.90 -12.93 9.75
CA PRO A 226 -11.61 -13.69 8.70
C PRO A 226 -12.13 -12.85 7.52
N ARG A 227 -12.07 -11.52 7.62
CA ARG A 227 -12.51 -10.56 6.60
C ARG A 227 -11.36 -9.69 6.13
N ILE A 228 -10.13 -10.22 6.18
CA ILE A 228 -8.95 -9.60 5.57
C ILE A 228 -9.14 -9.47 4.05
N CYS A 229 -8.54 -8.44 3.46
CA CYS A 229 -8.61 -8.20 2.03
C CYS A 229 -8.09 -9.41 1.23
N PRO A 230 -8.91 -10.04 0.39
CA PRO A 230 -8.47 -11.17 -0.44
C PRO A 230 -7.48 -10.73 -1.53
N GLY A 231 -7.52 -9.46 -1.94
CA GLY A 231 -6.65 -8.88 -2.97
C GLY A 231 -5.30 -8.37 -2.46
N GLN A 232 -4.98 -8.55 -1.16
CA GLN A 232 -3.78 -7.95 -0.56
C GLN A 232 -2.50 -8.25 -1.35
N LYS A 233 -2.27 -9.52 -1.72
CA LYS A 233 -1.06 -9.91 -2.44
C LYS A 233 -1.02 -9.34 -3.86
N MET A 234 -2.15 -9.37 -4.56
CA MET A 234 -2.25 -8.78 -5.90
C MET A 234 -1.97 -7.27 -5.87
N ALA A 235 -2.57 -6.53 -4.94
CA ALA A 235 -2.33 -5.09 -4.80
C ALA A 235 -0.86 -4.77 -4.49
N GLN A 236 -0.22 -5.58 -3.62
CA GLN A 236 1.21 -5.45 -3.33
C GLN A 236 2.08 -5.66 -4.57
N VAL A 237 1.81 -6.74 -5.32
CA VAL A 237 2.50 -7.08 -6.57
C VAL A 237 2.38 -5.95 -7.58
N GLU A 238 1.14 -5.54 -7.84
CA GLU A 238 0.78 -4.57 -8.86
C GLU A 238 1.44 -3.21 -8.56
N PHE A 239 1.31 -2.74 -7.32
CA PHE A 239 1.91 -1.47 -6.92
C PHE A 239 3.43 -1.47 -7.12
N VAL A 240 4.14 -2.49 -6.60
CA VAL A 240 5.60 -2.56 -6.73
C VAL A 240 6.01 -2.67 -8.21
N GLY A 241 5.32 -3.50 -8.99
CA GLY A 241 5.57 -3.64 -10.42
C GLY A 241 5.40 -2.33 -11.19
N VAL A 242 4.31 -1.60 -10.94
CA VAL A 242 4.04 -0.29 -11.57
C VAL A 242 5.11 0.72 -11.17
N ILE A 243 5.41 0.88 -9.88
CA ILE A 243 6.41 1.85 -9.42
C ILE A 243 7.80 1.53 -9.98
N MET A 244 8.25 0.28 -9.94
CA MET A 244 9.54 -0.11 -10.53
C MET A 244 9.58 0.13 -12.05
N THR A 245 8.49 -0.14 -12.76
CA THR A 245 8.38 0.10 -14.22
C THR A 245 8.45 1.58 -14.56
N LEU A 246 7.78 2.43 -13.77
CA LEU A 246 7.81 3.88 -13.95
C LEU A 246 9.20 4.43 -13.65
N LEU A 247 9.78 4.08 -12.50
CA LEU A 247 11.10 4.56 -12.07
C LEU A 247 12.23 4.07 -12.96
N ARG A 248 12.08 2.92 -13.63
CA ARG A 248 13.02 2.44 -14.66
C ARG A 248 13.16 3.45 -15.79
N ARG A 249 12.04 4.00 -16.27
CA ARG A 249 11.98 4.78 -17.52
C ARG A 249 11.98 6.28 -17.29
N PHE A 250 11.41 6.73 -16.18
CA PHE A 250 11.11 8.13 -15.96
C PHE A 250 11.54 8.62 -14.59
N LYS A 251 11.86 9.90 -14.54
CA LYS A 251 11.87 10.72 -13.35
C LYS A 251 10.60 11.57 -13.34
N ILE A 252 9.87 11.55 -12.23
CA ILE A 252 8.60 12.27 -12.08
C ILE A 252 8.91 13.59 -11.38
N VAL A 253 8.50 14.72 -11.96
CA VAL A 253 8.73 16.05 -11.37
C VAL A 253 7.47 16.91 -11.50
N PRO A 254 7.16 17.77 -10.52
CA PRO A 254 6.08 18.74 -10.67
C PRO A 254 6.48 19.85 -11.63
N ASN A 255 5.53 20.31 -12.44
CA ASN A 255 5.72 21.50 -13.25
C ASN A 255 5.54 22.75 -12.38
N SER A 256 6.57 23.61 -12.38
CA SER A 256 6.46 24.95 -11.78
C SER A 256 5.61 25.85 -12.67
N ARG A 257 4.70 26.59 -12.05
CA ARG A 257 3.96 27.67 -12.72
C ARG A 257 4.88 28.86 -12.98
N HIS A 258 4.46 29.75 -13.88
CA HIS A 258 5.26 30.94 -14.21
C HIS A 258 5.55 31.79 -12.96
N GLY A 259 6.83 31.95 -12.63
CA GLY A 259 7.29 32.70 -11.46
C GLY A 259 7.28 31.92 -10.14
N GLU A 260 6.93 30.63 -10.15
CA GLU A 260 6.91 29.77 -8.97
C GLU A 260 8.33 29.22 -8.68
N THR A 261 8.80 29.39 -7.45
CA THR A 261 10.03 28.75 -6.95
C THR A 261 9.81 27.25 -6.74
N GLU A 262 10.89 26.46 -6.64
CA GLU A 262 10.77 25.02 -6.37
C GLU A 262 10.02 24.72 -5.05
N MET A 263 10.25 25.56 -4.02
CA MET A 263 9.59 25.42 -2.73
C MET A 263 8.08 25.70 -2.84
N GLU A 264 7.68 26.75 -3.55
CA GLU A 264 6.27 27.06 -3.79
C GLU A 264 5.58 25.95 -4.58
N THR A 265 6.25 25.40 -5.60
CA THR A 265 5.77 24.25 -6.36
C THR A 265 5.53 23.06 -5.44
N LYS A 266 6.50 22.71 -4.58
CA LYS A 266 6.34 21.60 -3.61
C LYS A 266 5.20 21.86 -2.63
N ASN A 267 5.10 23.07 -2.07
CA ASN A 267 4.04 23.44 -1.14
C ASN A 267 2.65 23.36 -1.78
N ARG A 268 2.51 23.80 -3.05
CA ARG A 268 1.27 23.66 -3.80
C ARG A 268 0.90 22.19 -3.99
N MET A 269 1.85 21.36 -4.41
CA MET A 269 1.61 19.93 -4.61
C MET A 269 1.26 19.21 -3.29
N GLN A 270 1.94 19.57 -2.19
CA GLN A 270 1.61 19.10 -0.84
C GLN A 270 0.19 19.52 -0.45
N SER A 271 -0.23 20.76 -0.73
CA SER A 271 -1.60 21.21 -0.44
C SER A 271 -2.67 20.40 -1.19
N ILE A 272 -2.36 19.89 -2.38
CA ILE A 272 -3.26 19.02 -3.15
C ILE A 272 -3.28 17.62 -2.52
N LEU A 273 -2.11 17.11 -2.09
CA LEU A 273 -1.97 15.84 -1.41
C LEU A 273 -2.74 15.80 -0.07
N ASP A 274 -2.76 16.92 0.65
CA ASP A 274 -3.43 17.05 1.95
C ASP A 274 -4.94 17.29 1.82
N ASP A 275 -5.41 17.76 0.66
CA ASP A 275 -6.83 18.01 0.38
C ASP A 275 -7.56 16.73 -0.03
N VAL A 276 -7.80 15.89 0.97
CA VAL A 276 -8.38 14.55 0.83
C VAL A 276 -9.79 14.50 1.38
N ARG A 277 -10.68 13.80 0.66
CA ARG A 277 -12.02 13.45 1.13
C ARG A 277 -12.19 11.94 1.17
N SER A 278 -12.90 11.45 2.19
CA SER A 278 -13.35 10.06 2.24
C SER A 278 -14.71 9.95 1.55
N GLU A 279 -14.76 9.16 0.48
CA GLU A 279 -16.00 8.65 -0.11
C GLU A 279 -16.08 7.15 0.21
N LEU A 280 -16.19 6.29 -0.82
CA LEU A 280 -15.95 4.85 -0.67
C LEU A 280 -14.48 4.54 -0.35
N THR A 281 -13.59 5.30 -0.98
CA THR A 281 -12.15 5.33 -0.73
C THR A 281 -11.71 6.79 -0.54
N ILE A 282 -10.49 7.00 -0.04
CA ILE A 282 -9.93 8.36 -0.01
C ILE A 282 -9.56 8.82 -1.41
N VAL A 283 -9.88 10.08 -1.71
CA VAL A 283 -9.59 10.73 -3.00
C VAL A 283 -9.03 12.13 -2.77
N MET A 284 -8.04 12.52 -3.57
CA MET A 284 -7.56 13.90 -3.65
C MET A 284 -8.60 14.77 -4.37
N GLN A 285 -9.12 15.80 -3.71
CA GLN A 285 -10.22 16.61 -4.26
C GLN A 285 -9.81 17.44 -5.48
N ARG A 286 -8.56 17.94 -5.47
CA ARG A 286 -8.00 18.83 -6.50
C ARG A 286 -7.05 18.10 -7.44
N MET A 287 -7.35 16.85 -7.77
CA MET A 287 -6.50 16.02 -8.66
C MET A 287 -6.31 16.65 -10.05
N ASN A 288 -7.30 17.39 -10.54
CA ASN A 288 -7.24 18.15 -11.80
C ASN A 288 -6.22 19.32 -11.77
N GLU A 289 -5.72 19.72 -10.61
CA GLU A 289 -4.67 20.73 -10.46
C GLU A 289 -3.25 20.14 -10.42
N LEU A 290 -3.13 18.80 -10.41
CA LEU A 290 -1.83 18.13 -10.48
C LEU A 290 -1.23 18.32 -11.88
N ASP A 291 -0.09 18.98 -11.92
CA ASP A 291 0.67 19.21 -13.14
C ASP A 291 2.06 18.59 -12.97
N LEU A 292 2.25 17.43 -13.61
CA LEU A 292 3.45 16.60 -13.51
C LEU A 292 4.10 16.45 -14.89
N ARG A 293 5.43 16.49 -14.91
CA ARG A 293 6.26 16.15 -16.07
C ARG A 293 7.03 14.86 -15.82
N TRP A 294 7.13 14.07 -16.88
CA TRP A 294 7.88 12.81 -16.92
C TRP A 294 9.16 13.04 -17.71
N GLU A 295 10.30 13.03 -17.03
CA GLU A 295 11.63 13.17 -17.65
C GLU A 295 12.20 11.79 -17.93
N GLN A 296 12.57 11.49 -19.18
CA GLN A 296 13.14 10.19 -19.51
C GLN A 296 14.49 10.00 -18.82
N ARG A 297 14.71 8.83 -18.23
CA ARG A 297 16.00 8.44 -17.65
C ARG A 297 16.92 7.92 -18.76
N VAL A 298 18.18 8.36 -18.71
CA VAL A 298 19.26 7.94 -19.62
C VAL A 298 19.92 6.69 -19.09
#